data_AF-A0A2S3WAT2-F1
#
_entry.id   AF-A0A2S3WAT2-F1
#
_cell.length_a   1.000
_cell.length_b   1.000
_cell.length_c   1.000
_cell.angle_alpha   90.00
_cell.angle_beta   90.00
_cell.angle_gamma   90.00
#
_symmetry.space_group_name_H-M   'P 1'
#
loop_
_entity.id
_entity.type
_entity.pdbx_description
1 polymer ?
#
loop_
_entity_poly.entity_id
_entity_poly.type
_entity_poly.pdbx_seq_one_letter_code
_entity_poly.pdbx_strand_id
1 'polypeptide(L)'
;MIEQQFFRFLQERIGLDVESVGAPMVERALRQRSAALAAHDLNDYWLLLQQSAAEQQALIEAVIVPETWFFRYPESFAALASLAHKRLAELAGVRPLRILSLPCSTGEEPYSIAMALLDSGMSAAAFSVDGLDISPNSVDRGRQALYGRNSFRGSDVAFRERHFSDTGEGHQLHERVCHQVDLQVGNVLDPALASRNGHYDFVFCRNLLIYFDVPTQRRVFAVLKQLLHAQGVLFIGPAEGSLLARLGMRPLGIPQSFAYVRQPEQAVPVVTPTPARPALVSAPWSQPPVPRSLPPAPRHVRSAPAPSMVAIAGQAGESELLAQIARQANAGDSQAALASCERYLRQFEPKAQVYYWLGLLSDTAGDSHNAIIHYRKAVYLEPQHPEALLQLATLLAAQGDEAGARRLQERAARAGREPQR
;
A
#
# COMPACT_ATOMS: atom_id res chain seq x y z
N MET A 1 13.08 -23.92 -7.20
CA MET A 1 14.16 -22.92 -7.45
C MET A 1 14.44 -22.20 -6.14
N ILE A 2 15.71 -21.90 -5.81
CA ILE A 2 16.14 -21.35 -4.51
C ILE A 2 15.39 -20.05 -4.12
N GLU A 3 14.99 -19.24 -5.09
CA GLU A 3 14.15 -18.03 -4.90
C GLU A 3 12.82 -18.31 -4.18
N GLN A 4 12.20 -19.46 -4.45
CA GLN A 4 10.95 -19.85 -3.77
C GLN A 4 11.15 -20.06 -2.26
N GLN A 5 12.37 -20.40 -1.82
CA GLN A 5 12.67 -20.53 -0.39
C GLN A 5 12.68 -19.16 0.30
N PHE A 6 13.27 -18.15 -0.35
CA PHE A 6 13.23 -16.77 0.14
C PHE A 6 11.81 -16.20 0.15
N PHE A 7 11.02 -16.49 -0.88
CA PHE A 7 9.62 -16.05 -0.94
C PHE A 7 8.81 -16.63 0.22
N ARG A 8 8.95 -17.94 0.47
CA ARG A 8 8.32 -18.60 1.61
C ARG A 8 8.79 -18.01 2.93
N PHE A 9 10.09 -17.77 3.09
CA PHE A 9 10.66 -17.15 4.29
C PHE A 9 10.01 -15.79 4.58
N LEU A 10 9.92 -14.91 3.58
CA LEU A 10 9.29 -13.59 3.73
C LEU A 10 7.79 -13.71 4.02
N GLN A 11 7.08 -14.62 3.35
CA GLN A 11 5.66 -14.88 3.61
C GLN A 11 5.43 -15.38 5.04
N GLU A 12 6.23 -16.33 5.52
CA GLU A 12 6.11 -16.90 6.87
C GLU A 12 6.47 -15.89 7.96
N ARG A 13 7.53 -15.08 7.76
CA ARG A 13 8.03 -14.14 8.75
C ARG A 13 7.21 -12.86 8.85
N ILE A 14 6.88 -12.27 7.70
CA ILE A 14 6.32 -10.91 7.65
C ILE A 14 5.00 -10.86 6.89
N GLY A 15 4.52 -11.98 6.36
CA GLY A 15 3.24 -12.04 5.65
C GLY A 15 3.29 -11.61 4.18
N LEU A 16 4.48 -11.28 3.68
CA LEU A 16 4.66 -10.66 2.36
C LEU A 16 4.19 -11.59 1.23
N ASP A 17 3.31 -11.06 0.39
CA ASP A 17 2.93 -11.69 -0.87
C ASP A 17 3.76 -11.13 -2.03
N VAL A 18 4.52 -12.03 -2.66
CA VAL A 18 5.42 -11.69 -3.76
C VAL A 18 4.64 -11.29 -5.02
N GLU A 19 3.42 -11.78 -5.22
CA GLU A 19 2.59 -11.36 -6.34
C GLU A 19 2.13 -9.90 -6.18
N SER A 20 1.70 -9.53 -4.97
CA SER A 20 1.30 -8.16 -4.63
C SER A 20 2.45 -7.16 -4.79
N VAL A 21 3.62 -7.53 -4.29
CA VAL A 21 4.80 -6.66 -4.20
C VAL A 21 5.61 -6.64 -5.51
N GLY A 22 5.62 -7.77 -6.23
CA GLY A 22 6.36 -7.99 -7.47
C GLY A 22 7.70 -8.70 -7.24
N ALA A 23 7.89 -9.84 -7.91
CA ALA A 23 9.14 -10.61 -7.88
C ALA A 23 10.42 -9.78 -8.16
N PRO A 24 10.44 -8.82 -9.10
CA PRO A 24 11.64 -8.01 -9.37
C PRO A 24 12.14 -7.23 -8.16
N MET A 25 11.25 -6.79 -7.28
CA MET A 25 11.61 -6.04 -6.08
C MET A 25 12.33 -6.94 -5.07
N VAL A 26 11.81 -8.17 -4.88
CA VAL A 26 12.45 -9.17 -4.01
C VAL A 26 13.77 -9.63 -4.60
N GLU A 27 13.85 -9.90 -5.90
CA GLU A 27 15.11 -10.26 -6.59
C GLU A 27 16.18 -9.16 -6.46
N ARG A 28 15.78 -7.89 -6.52
CA ARG A 28 16.70 -6.76 -6.28
C ARG A 28 17.22 -6.76 -4.84
N ALA A 29 16.34 -6.97 -3.86
CA ALA A 29 16.73 -7.07 -2.46
C ALA A 29 17.69 -8.24 -2.22
N LEU A 30 17.39 -9.41 -2.77
CA LEU A 30 18.27 -10.59 -2.69
C LEU A 30 19.65 -10.28 -3.28
N ARG A 31 19.71 -9.71 -4.50
CA ARG A 31 21.00 -9.34 -5.12
C ARG A 31 21.79 -8.34 -4.27
N GLN A 32 21.13 -7.32 -3.72
CA GLN A 32 21.76 -6.33 -2.86
C GLN A 32 22.34 -6.97 -1.59
N ARG A 33 21.56 -7.81 -0.91
CA ARG A 33 21.98 -8.46 0.34
C ARG A 33 23.06 -9.52 0.12
N SER A 34 22.93 -10.36 -0.91
CA SER A 34 23.96 -11.33 -1.30
C SER A 34 25.30 -10.64 -1.60
N ALA A 35 25.27 -9.50 -2.32
CA ALA A 35 26.48 -8.72 -2.58
C ALA A 35 27.08 -8.10 -1.30
N ALA A 36 26.25 -7.62 -0.38
CA ALA A 36 26.70 -7.03 0.89
C ALA A 36 27.43 -8.04 1.79
N LEU A 37 27.08 -9.33 1.72
CA LEU A 37 27.76 -10.41 2.43
C LEU A 37 28.82 -11.14 1.60
N ALA A 38 29.07 -10.68 0.37
CA ALA A 38 29.97 -11.36 -0.59
C ALA A 38 29.64 -12.85 -0.81
N ALA A 39 28.35 -13.21 -0.76
CA ALA A 39 27.89 -14.58 -1.01
C ALA A 39 28.14 -14.98 -2.47
N HIS A 40 28.59 -16.21 -2.69
CA HIS A 40 28.96 -16.70 -4.03
C HIS A 40 27.74 -16.92 -4.94
N ASP A 41 26.64 -17.40 -4.37
CA ASP A 41 25.37 -17.60 -5.05
C ASP A 41 24.20 -17.48 -4.05
N LEU A 42 22.97 -17.70 -4.52
CA LEU A 42 21.77 -17.65 -3.67
C LEU A 42 21.69 -18.81 -2.67
N ASN A 43 22.38 -19.94 -2.91
CA ASN A 43 22.39 -21.06 -1.96
C ASN A 43 23.30 -20.73 -0.76
N ASP A 44 24.48 -20.17 -1.04
CA ASP A 44 25.41 -19.65 -0.04
C ASP A 44 24.74 -18.54 0.79
N TYR A 45 24.11 -17.57 0.12
CA TYR A 45 23.35 -16.53 0.81
C TYR A 45 22.23 -17.08 1.69
N TRP A 46 21.51 -18.11 1.23
CA TRP A 46 20.47 -18.76 2.02
C TRP A 46 21.01 -19.37 3.32
N LEU A 47 22.17 -20.02 3.27
CA LEU A 47 22.82 -20.58 4.47
C LEU A 47 23.21 -19.47 5.47
N LEU A 48 23.76 -18.36 4.98
CA LEU A 48 24.11 -17.20 5.81
C LEU A 48 22.86 -16.56 6.45
N LEU A 49 21.79 -16.40 5.66
CA LEU A 49 20.51 -15.84 6.12
C LEU A 49 19.91 -16.67 7.26
N GLN A 50 19.94 -18.00 7.17
CA GLN A 50 19.37 -18.87 8.20
C GLN A 50 20.09 -18.76 9.55
N GLN A 51 21.38 -18.43 9.54
CA GLN A 51 22.21 -18.39 10.75
C GLN A 51 22.25 -17.02 11.42
N SER A 52 21.75 -15.97 10.75
CA SER A 52 21.87 -14.60 11.24
C SER A 52 20.51 -13.90 11.33
N ALA A 53 20.02 -13.68 12.56
CA ALA A 53 18.82 -12.88 12.79
C ALA A 53 18.98 -11.42 12.29
N ALA A 54 20.19 -10.87 12.37
CA ALA A 54 20.50 -9.56 11.84
C ALA A 54 20.36 -9.51 10.31
N GLU A 55 20.80 -10.55 9.61
CA GLU A 55 20.64 -10.63 8.15
C GLU A 55 19.19 -10.86 7.75
N GLN A 56 18.45 -11.66 8.52
CA GLN A 56 17.00 -11.83 8.32
C GLN A 56 16.28 -10.49 8.39
N GLN A 57 16.59 -9.67 9.40
CA GLN A 57 16.06 -8.32 9.50
C GLN A 57 16.53 -7.44 8.32
N ALA A 58 17.79 -7.50 7.94
CA ALA A 58 18.32 -6.69 6.85
C ALA A 58 17.70 -7.03 5.48
N LEU A 59 17.33 -8.30 5.25
CA LEU A 59 16.56 -8.71 4.07
C LEU A 59 15.13 -8.16 4.12
N ILE A 60 14.47 -8.21 5.29
CA ILE A 60 13.15 -7.61 5.50
C ILE A 60 13.19 -6.11 5.17
N GLU A 61 14.18 -5.38 5.71
CA GLU A 61 14.40 -3.96 5.43
C GLU A 61 14.57 -3.66 3.94
N ALA A 62 15.21 -4.56 3.19
CA ALA A 62 15.45 -4.39 1.75
C ALA A 62 14.19 -4.62 0.90
N VAL A 63 13.16 -5.31 1.42
CA VAL A 63 11.91 -5.58 0.70
C VAL A 63 10.73 -4.72 1.14
N ILE A 64 10.76 -4.12 2.33
CA ILE A 64 9.69 -3.21 2.75
C ILE A 64 9.76 -1.87 2.00
N VAL A 65 8.61 -1.21 1.86
CA VAL A 65 8.49 0.11 1.22
C VAL A 65 8.06 1.13 2.28
N PRO A 66 8.98 1.93 2.85
CA PRO A 66 8.68 2.84 3.96
C PRO A 66 8.11 4.18 3.48
N GLU A 67 7.10 4.16 2.60
CA GLU A 67 6.52 5.40 2.08
C GLU A 67 5.41 5.95 2.98
N THR A 68 5.69 7.08 3.62
CA THR A 68 4.77 7.79 4.52
C THR A 68 5.00 9.31 4.46
N TRP A 69 4.01 10.08 4.91
CA TRP A 69 4.07 11.54 5.03
C TRP A 69 3.00 12.02 6.01
N PHE A 70 3.20 13.21 6.57
CA PHE A 70 2.27 13.78 7.54
C PHE A 70 0.89 14.03 6.93
N PHE A 71 -0.14 13.75 7.70
CA PHE A 71 -1.55 13.97 7.37
C PHE A 71 -1.98 13.29 6.05
N ARG A 72 -1.40 12.13 5.75
CA ARG A 72 -1.86 11.25 4.66
C ARG A 72 -3.33 10.88 4.87
N TYR A 73 -4.20 11.38 3.99
CA TYR A 73 -5.67 11.35 4.13
C TYR A 73 -6.17 12.26 5.28
N PRO A 74 -6.16 13.60 5.09
CA PRO A 74 -6.48 14.57 6.15
C PRO A 74 -7.90 14.39 6.73
N GLU A 75 -8.85 13.94 5.92
CA GLU A 75 -10.24 13.69 6.33
C GLU A 75 -10.35 12.62 7.41
N SER A 76 -9.43 11.63 7.43
CA SER A 76 -9.38 10.62 8.47
C SER A 76 -8.99 11.21 9.82
N PHE A 77 -8.10 12.20 9.86
CA PHE A 77 -7.69 12.86 11.10
C PHE A 77 -8.76 13.83 11.62
N ALA A 78 -9.47 14.52 10.73
CA ALA A 78 -10.64 15.32 11.10
C ALA A 78 -11.75 14.45 11.71
N ALA A 79 -12.01 13.28 11.11
CA ALA A 79 -12.94 12.30 11.65
C ALA A 79 -12.49 11.76 13.01
N LEU A 80 -11.20 11.43 13.15
CA LEU A 80 -10.60 11.02 14.42
C LEU A 80 -10.86 12.06 15.52
N ALA A 81 -10.55 13.34 15.28
CA ALA A 81 -10.73 14.39 16.29
C ALA A 81 -12.17 14.44 16.82
N SER A 82 -13.15 14.40 15.92
CA SER A 82 -14.58 14.39 16.28
C SER A 82 -14.97 13.15 17.09
N LEU A 83 -14.54 11.97 16.64
CA LEU A 83 -14.86 10.69 17.30
C LEU A 83 -14.15 10.56 18.65
N ALA A 84 -12.92 11.05 18.75
CA ALA A 84 -12.11 11.02 19.97
C ALA A 84 -12.74 11.87 21.07
N HIS A 85 -13.22 13.08 20.77
CA HIS A 85 -13.95 13.90 21.75
C HIS A 85 -15.21 13.20 22.27
N LYS A 86 -15.99 12.60 21.38
CA LYS A 86 -17.16 11.81 21.77
C LYS A 86 -16.77 10.64 22.69
N ARG A 87 -15.73 9.89 22.31
CA ARG A 87 -15.27 8.74 23.07
C ARG A 87 -14.69 9.13 24.43
N LEU A 88 -13.96 10.23 24.50
CA LEU A 88 -13.41 10.77 25.75
C LEU A 88 -14.52 11.17 26.72
N ALA A 89 -15.61 11.78 26.23
CA ALA A 89 -16.78 12.10 27.03
C ALA A 89 -17.46 10.83 27.58
N GLU A 90 -17.59 9.78 26.76
CA GLU A 90 -18.10 8.47 27.19
C GLU A 90 -17.23 7.81 28.27
N LEU A 91 -15.90 7.99 28.21
CA LEU A 91 -14.98 7.47 29.21
C LEU A 91 -15.03 8.23 30.54
N ALA A 92 -15.60 9.44 30.57
CA ALA A 92 -15.82 10.24 31.78
C ALA A 92 -14.60 10.34 32.72
N GLY A 93 -13.39 10.40 32.15
CA GLY A 93 -12.14 10.53 32.90
C GLY A 93 -11.62 9.25 33.56
N VAL A 94 -12.24 8.08 33.32
CA VAL A 94 -11.79 6.79 33.89
C VAL A 94 -10.37 6.42 33.44
N ARG A 95 -10.04 6.70 32.18
CA ARG A 95 -8.71 6.50 31.60
C ARG A 95 -8.52 7.40 30.37
N PRO A 96 -7.27 7.66 29.94
CA PRO A 96 -7.02 8.30 28.65
C PRO A 96 -7.47 7.42 27.48
N LEU A 97 -7.72 8.05 26.33
CA LEU A 97 -7.87 7.38 25.05
C LEU A 97 -6.58 6.68 24.67
N ARG A 98 -6.70 5.48 24.09
CA ARG A 98 -5.55 4.76 23.53
C ARG A 98 -5.73 4.61 22.03
N ILE A 99 -4.74 5.06 21.27
CA ILE A 99 -4.71 5.00 19.82
C ILE A 99 -3.52 4.15 19.39
N LEU A 100 -3.69 3.33 18.36
CA LEU A 100 -2.61 2.56 17.73
C LEU A 100 -2.44 2.99 16.27
N SER A 101 -1.21 3.19 15.80
CA SER A 101 -0.82 3.26 14.40
C SER A 101 0.09 2.07 14.07
N LEU A 102 -0.33 1.23 13.13
CA LEU A 102 0.35 -0.01 12.76
C LEU A 102 0.07 -0.32 11.27
N PRO A 103 1.05 -0.21 10.36
CA PRO A 103 2.45 0.11 10.59
C PRO A 103 2.65 1.62 10.78
N CYS A 104 3.63 2.04 11.60
CA CYS A 104 3.91 3.45 11.83
C CYS A 104 5.04 4.04 10.95
N SER A 105 5.80 3.20 10.23
CA SER A 105 6.95 3.58 9.42
C SER A 105 7.89 4.54 10.17
N THR A 106 8.26 5.67 9.57
CA THR A 106 9.11 6.71 10.16
C THR A 106 8.37 7.69 11.09
N GLY A 107 7.18 7.33 11.56
CA GLY A 107 6.46 8.04 12.62
C GLY A 107 5.49 9.13 12.16
N GLU A 108 5.44 9.48 10.87
CA GLU A 108 4.57 10.56 10.39
C GLU A 108 3.08 10.34 10.72
N GLU A 109 2.59 9.10 10.62
CA GLU A 109 1.18 8.80 10.96
C GLU A 109 0.86 8.98 12.45
N PRO A 110 1.55 8.33 13.42
CA PRO A 110 1.24 8.52 14.82
C PRO A 110 1.47 9.96 15.30
N TYR A 111 2.45 10.68 14.74
CA TYR A 111 2.61 12.10 15.04
C TYR A 111 1.50 12.96 14.45
N SER A 112 0.98 12.65 13.25
CA SER A 112 -0.24 13.30 12.74
C SER A 112 -1.48 13.04 13.59
N ILE A 113 -1.61 11.84 14.15
CA ILE A 113 -2.66 11.52 15.12
C ILE A 113 -2.52 12.45 16.34
N ALA A 114 -1.34 12.52 16.94
CA ALA A 114 -1.09 13.35 18.12
C ALA A 114 -1.33 14.84 17.83
N MET A 115 -0.80 15.36 16.72
CA MET A 115 -1.00 16.75 16.31
C MET A 115 -2.48 17.08 16.07
N ALA A 116 -3.23 16.20 15.41
CA ALA A 116 -4.66 16.40 15.16
C ALA A 116 -5.48 16.48 16.45
N LEU A 117 -5.17 15.62 17.43
CA LEU A 117 -5.86 15.62 18.72
C LEU A 117 -5.52 16.88 19.52
N LEU A 118 -4.25 17.28 19.57
CA LEU A 118 -3.82 18.52 20.24
C LEU A 118 -4.46 19.75 19.59
N ASP A 119 -4.46 19.84 18.25
CA ASP A 119 -5.07 20.94 17.50
C ASP A 119 -6.60 21.00 17.69
N SER A 120 -7.23 19.88 18.02
CA SER A 120 -8.66 19.83 18.37
C SER A 120 -8.98 20.32 19.79
N GLY A 121 -7.97 20.79 20.54
CA GLY A 121 -8.11 21.25 21.92
C GLY A 121 -8.09 20.14 22.98
N MET A 122 -7.73 18.91 22.60
CA MET A 122 -7.62 17.81 23.55
C MET A 122 -6.37 17.97 24.42
N SER A 123 -6.54 17.81 25.74
CA SER A 123 -5.40 17.83 26.67
C SER A 123 -4.45 16.65 26.41
N ALA A 124 -3.14 16.89 26.55
CA ALA A 124 -2.12 15.85 26.40
C ALA A 124 -2.34 14.66 27.35
N ALA A 125 -2.86 14.91 28.55
CA ALA A 125 -3.17 13.84 29.51
C ALA A 125 -4.38 12.97 29.11
N ALA A 126 -5.16 13.38 28.11
CA ALA A 126 -6.40 12.70 27.73
C ALA A 126 -6.17 11.56 26.72
N PHE A 127 -4.97 11.42 26.15
CA PHE A 127 -4.70 10.39 25.15
C PHE A 127 -3.23 9.94 25.12
N SER A 128 -3.00 8.75 24.59
CA SER A 128 -1.67 8.25 24.20
C SER A 128 -1.75 7.53 22.85
N VAL A 129 -0.66 7.57 22.09
CA VAL A 129 -0.56 6.93 20.77
C VAL A 129 0.60 5.93 20.78
N ASP A 130 0.29 4.67 20.48
CA ASP A 130 1.31 3.65 20.24
C ASP A 130 1.55 3.56 18.72
N GLY A 131 2.81 3.56 18.29
CA GLY A 131 3.20 3.31 16.91
C GLY A 131 4.02 2.03 16.83
N LEU A 132 3.61 1.08 16.01
CA LEU A 132 4.34 -0.18 15.82
C LEU A 132 4.79 -0.33 14.37
N ASP A 133 6.04 -0.71 14.15
CA ASP A 133 6.55 -1.06 12.83
C ASP A 133 7.54 -2.23 12.89
N ILE A 134 7.63 -3.00 11.82
CA ILE A 134 8.56 -4.13 11.73
C ILE A 134 10.01 -3.69 11.51
N SER A 135 10.22 -2.43 11.10
CA SER A 135 11.52 -1.86 10.78
C SER A 135 12.13 -1.11 11.97
N PRO A 136 13.20 -1.62 12.60
CA PRO A 136 13.97 -0.87 13.60
C PRO A 136 14.48 0.46 13.04
N ASN A 137 14.95 0.47 11.79
CA ASN A 137 15.47 1.68 11.16
C ASN A 137 14.39 2.77 11.04
N SER A 138 13.17 2.39 10.67
CA SER A 138 12.06 3.33 10.54
C SER A 138 11.62 3.85 11.91
N VAL A 139 11.52 2.95 12.90
CA VAL A 139 11.20 3.32 14.29
C VAL A 139 12.25 4.28 14.88
N ASP A 140 13.53 4.02 14.68
CA ASP A 140 14.60 4.88 15.19
C ASP A 140 14.61 6.25 14.53
N ARG A 141 14.33 6.33 13.23
CA ARG A 141 14.11 7.60 12.53
C ARG A 141 12.88 8.35 13.08
N GLY A 142 11.80 7.63 13.37
CA GLY A 142 10.63 8.22 14.02
C GLY A 142 10.97 8.80 15.39
N ARG A 143 11.76 8.11 16.20
CA ARG A 143 12.21 8.59 17.53
C ARG A 143 13.10 9.83 17.45
N GLN A 144 13.91 9.97 16.40
CA GLN A 144 14.68 11.20 16.16
C GLN A 144 13.77 12.40 15.86
N ALA A 145 12.60 12.15 15.28
CA ALA A 145 11.57 13.13 14.98
C ALA A 145 12.07 14.37 14.17
N LEU A 146 13.08 14.14 13.33
CA LEU A 146 13.65 15.12 12.41
C LEU A 146 13.25 14.77 10.97
N TYR A 147 12.52 15.67 10.32
CA TYR A 147 11.86 15.38 9.05
C TYR A 147 12.30 16.30 7.92
N GLY A 148 12.65 15.69 6.79
CA GLY A 148 12.99 16.39 5.55
C GLY A 148 11.75 16.76 4.72
N ARG A 149 11.98 17.42 3.59
CA ARG A 149 10.93 17.90 2.68
C ARG A 149 9.94 16.81 2.24
N ASN A 150 10.41 15.57 2.04
CA ASN A 150 9.58 14.48 1.52
C ASN A 150 8.46 14.02 2.46
N SER A 151 8.59 14.29 3.76
CA SER A 151 7.57 14.00 4.78
C SER A 151 6.42 15.03 4.78
N PHE A 152 6.59 16.16 4.08
CA PHE A 152 5.61 17.23 3.95
C PHE A 152 5.10 17.28 2.50
N ARG A 153 3.93 16.69 2.25
CA ARG A 153 3.33 16.62 0.92
C ARG A 153 1.98 17.33 0.89
N GLY A 154 1.61 17.84 -0.29
CA GLY A 154 0.36 18.57 -0.50
C GLY A 154 0.47 20.06 -0.15
N SER A 155 -0.65 20.77 -0.28
CA SER A 155 -0.73 22.21 -0.06
C SER A 155 -0.97 22.60 1.39
N ASP A 156 -1.55 21.72 2.21
CA ASP A 156 -1.82 21.97 3.62
C ASP A 156 -0.65 21.52 4.50
N VAL A 157 0.31 22.42 4.68
CA VAL A 157 1.46 22.25 5.58
C VAL A 157 1.43 23.24 6.75
N ALA A 158 0.29 23.87 7.01
CA ALA A 158 0.16 24.89 8.05
C ALA A 158 0.39 24.33 9.47
N PHE A 159 0.20 23.02 9.66
CA PHE A 159 0.53 22.34 10.92
C PHE A 159 2.04 22.43 11.24
N ARG A 160 2.90 22.61 10.24
CA ARG A 160 4.35 22.71 10.42
C ARG A 160 4.72 23.87 11.34
N GLU A 161 4.11 25.03 11.13
CA GLU A 161 4.36 26.24 11.92
C GLU A 161 3.93 26.09 13.38
N ARG A 162 2.96 25.21 13.67
CA ARG A 162 2.46 24.98 15.02
C ARG A 162 3.25 23.91 15.79
N HIS A 163 3.77 22.92 15.09
CA HIS A 163 4.29 21.68 15.71
C HIS A 163 5.77 21.41 15.41
N PHE A 164 6.43 22.22 14.58
CA PHE A 164 7.84 22.00 14.21
C PHE A 164 8.66 23.27 14.32
N SER A 165 9.96 23.08 14.58
CA SER A 165 11.00 24.09 14.49
C SER A 165 11.91 23.78 13.29
N ASP A 166 12.28 24.79 12.52
CA ASP A 166 13.28 24.65 11.45
C ASP A 166 14.68 24.59 12.07
N THR A 167 15.47 23.59 11.70
CA THR A 167 16.84 23.37 12.21
C THR A 167 17.92 23.49 11.13
N GLY A 168 17.56 23.90 9.91
CA GLY A 168 18.49 23.97 8.77
C GLY A 168 18.80 22.61 8.11
N GLU A 169 18.82 21.52 8.87
CA GLU A 169 18.92 20.14 8.35
C GLU A 169 17.54 19.52 8.04
N GLY A 170 16.48 20.12 8.56
CA GLY A 170 15.11 19.67 8.40
C GLY A 170 14.16 20.39 9.35
N HIS A 171 13.07 19.71 9.69
CA HIS A 171 12.08 20.21 10.63
C HIS A 171 12.04 19.28 11.84
N GLN A 172 12.41 19.80 13.01
CA GLN A 172 12.36 19.08 14.28
C GLN A 172 10.96 19.18 14.85
N LEU A 173 10.34 18.03 15.14
CA LEU A 173 9.04 17.98 15.80
C LEU A 173 9.15 18.45 17.26
N HIS A 174 8.16 19.24 17.72
CA HIS A 174 8.11 19.73 19.10
C HIS A 174 7.92 18.60 20.11
N GLU A 175 8.65 18.64 21.23
CA GLU A 175 8.61 17.62 22.29
C GLU A 175 7.18 17.35 22.81
N ARG A 176 6.32 18.37 22.86
CA ARG A 176 4.92 18.21 23.28
C ARG A 176 4.12 17.22 22.42
N VAL A 177 4.53 17.02 21.17
CA VAL A 177 3.94 16.02 20.28
C VAL A 177 4.67 14.70 20.45
N CYS A 178 6.01 14.72 20.54
CA CYS A 178 6.83 13.53 20.75
C CYS A 178 6.42 12.73 21.99
N HIS A 179 6.17 13.41 23.12
CA HIS A 179 5.76 12.76 24.38
C HIS A 179 4.40 12.05 24.32
N GLN A 180 3.57 12.32 23.32
CA GLN A 180 2.29 11.64 23.14
C GLN A 180 2.39 10.30 22.41
N VAL A 181 3.55 10.00 21.82
CA VAL A 181 3.75 8.87 20.93
C VAL A 181 4.83 7.94 21.47
N ASP A 182 4.50 6.67 21.67
CA ASP A 182 5.45 5.61 21.96
C ASP A 182 5.68 4.73 20.72
N LEU A 183 6.89 4.78 20.16
CA LEU A 183 7.26 4.02 18.96
C LEU A 183 8.01 2.74 19.35
N GLN A 184 7.49 1.61 18.89
CA GLN A 184 7.99 0.26 19.21
C GLN A 184 8.25 -0.55 17.93
N VAL A 185 9.31 -1.35 17.96
CA VAL A 185 9.52 -2.38 16.93
C VAL A 185 8.58 -3.54 17.24
N GLY A 186 7.80 -3.97 16.25
CA GLY A 186 6.86 -5.06 16.42
C GLY A 186 6.28 -5.57 15.10
N ASN A 187 5.90 -6.85 15.09
CA ASN A 187 5.23 -7.48 13.96
C ASN A 187 3.74 -7.65 14.28
N VAL A 188 2.86 -7.28 13.35
CA VAL A 188 1.41 -7.45 13.50
C VAL A 188 0.99 -8.92 13.67
N LEU A 189 1.82 -9.86 13.22
CA LEU A 189 1.62 -11.30 13.36
C LEU A 189 2.18 -11.86 14.67
N ASP A 190 2.79 -11.03 15.53
CA ASP A 190 3.35 -11.49 16.80
C ASP A 190 2.23 -11.88 17.79
N PRO A 191 2.22 -13.13 18.30
CA PRO A 191 1.27 -13.56 19.32
C PRO A 191 1.27 -12.70 20.59
N ALA A 192 2.37 -12.01 20.91
CA ALA A 192 2.46 -11.13 22.08
C ALA A 192 1.40 -10.01 22.05
N LEU A 193 0.93 -9.59 20.87
CA LEU A 193 -0.14 -8.61 20.71
C LEU A 193 -1.47 -9.06 21.29
N ALA A 194 -1.70 -10.38 21.46
CA ALA A 194 -2.93 -10.91 22.05
C ALA A 194 -3.14 -10.42 23.50
N SER A 195 -2.07 -10.08 24.23
CA SER A 195 -2.14 -9.49 25.57
C SER A 195 -2.80 -8.10 25.60
N ARG A 196 -2.90 -7.42 24.44
CA ARG A 196 -3.52 -6.10 24.27
C ARG A 196 -4.97 -6.18 23.76
N ASN A 197 -5.70 -7.24 24.10
CA ASN A 197 -7.08 -7.42 23.67
C ASN A 197 -8.00 -6.29 24.19
N GLY A 198 -8.73 -5.64 23.28
CA GLY A 198 -9.68 -4.57 23.54
C GLY A 198 -9.04 -3.27 24.04
N HIS A 199 -7.73 -3.12 23.85
CA HIS A 199 -6.93 -2.09 24.51
C HIS A 199 -7.05 -0.70 23.87
N TYR A 200 -7.32 -0.63 22.57
CA TYR A 200 -7.32 0.64 21.82
C TYR A 200 -8.72 1.10 21.43
N ASP A 201 -9.03 2.37 21.67
CA ASP A 201 -10.27 2.99 21.21
C ASP A 201 -10.24 3.26 19.70
N PHE A 202 -9.05 3.55 19.17
CA PHE A 202 -8.81 3.82 17.77
C PHE A 202 -7.60 3.03 17.27
N VAL A 203 -7.71 2.40 16.10
CA VAL A 203 -6.60 1.72 15.44
C VAL A 203 -6.49 2.24 14.03
N PHE A 204 -5.29 2.59 13.60
CA PHE A 204 -4.94 2.96 12.24
C PHE A 204 -4.10 1.83 11.67
N CYS A 205 -4.59 1.20 10.61
CA CYS A 205 -3.84 0.21 9.84
C CYS A 205 -4.04 0.49 8.36
N ARG A 206 -3.17 1.34 7.82
CA ARG A 206 -3.29 1.85 6.45
C ARG A 206 -2.13 1.39 5.61
N ASN A 207 -2.42 1.08 4.35
CA ASN A 207 -1.41 0.79 3.34
C ASN A 207 -0.48 -0.39 3.72
N LEU A 208 -1.01 -1.37 4.45
CA LEU A 208 -0.26 -2.56 4.89
C LEU A 208 -0.84 -3.84 4.31
N LEU A 209 -2.16 -4.00 4.36
CA LEU A 209 -2.84 -5.24 3.96
C LEU A 209 -2.66 -5.53 2.47
N ILE A 210 -2.37 -4.49 1.68
CA ILE A 210 -2.08 -4.58 0.24
C ILE A 210 -0.82 -5.39 -0.09
N TYR A 211 0.06 -5.64 0.90
CA TYR A 211 1.28 -6.41 0.72
C TYR A 211 1.14 -7.87 1.15
N PHE A 212 -0.04 -8.29 1.63
CA PHE A 212 -0.27 -9.61 2.20
C PHE A 212 -1.17 -10.46 1.32
N ASP A 213 -0.96 -11.77 1.37
CA ASP A 213 -1.86 -12.74 0.76
C ASP A 213 -3.21 -12.80 1.50
N VAL A 214 -4.24 -13.34 0.85
CA VAL A 214 -5.59 -13.40 1.44
C VAL A 214 -5.63 -14.13 2.79
N PRO A 215 -4.93 -15.26 3.00
CA PRO A 215 -4.85 -15.90 4.32
C PRO A 215 -4.24 -14.99 5.39
N THR A 216 -3.16 -14.28 5.08
CA THR A 216 -2.48 -13.40 6.04
C THR A 216 -3.28 -12.14 6.31
N GLN A 217 -3.92 -11.56 5.30
CA GLN A 217 -4.89 -10.47 5.47
C GLN A 217 -5.96 -10.84 6.50
N ARG A 218 -6.52 -12.06 6.44
CA ARG A 218 -7.51 -12.53 7.43
C ARG A 218 -6.93 -12.66 8.83
N ARG A 219 -5.70 -13.19 8.97
CA ARG A 219 -5.02 -13.30 10.26
C ARG A 219 -4.76 -11.94 10.88
N VAL A 220 -4.16 -11.02 10.12
CA VAL A 220 -3.89 -9.64 10.54
C VAL A 220 -5.18 -8.96 10.93
N PHE A 221 -6.23 -9.09 10.13
CA PHE A 221 -7.52 -8.50 10.45
C PHE A 221 -8.13 -9.05 11.76
N ALA A 222 -7.97 -10.34 12.05
CA ALA A 222 -8.39 -10.91 13.33
C ALA A 222 -7.62 -10.30 14.51
N VAL A 223 -6.31 -10.09 14.36
CA VAL A 223 -5.48 -9.40 15.36
C VAL A 223 -5.95 -7.95 15.54
N LEU A 224 -6.15 -7.20 14.45
CA LEU A 224 -6.65 -5.81 14.51
C LEU A 224 -8.00 -5.72 15.22
N LYS A 225 -8.92 -6.67 14.96
CA LYS A 225 -10.16 -6.77 15.71
C LYS A 225 -9.85 -6.97 17.19
N GLN A 226 -9.06 -7.97 17.58
CA GLN A 226 -8.73 -8.22 18.98
C GLN A 226 -8.14 -6.99 19.67
N LEU A 227 -7.21 -6.27 19.05
CA LEU A 227 -6.62 -5.05 19.60
C LEU A 227 -7.63 -3.92 19.81
N LEU A 228 -8.61 -3.82 18.92
CA LEU A 228 -9.63 -2.77 18.95
C LEU A 228 -10.67 -3.04 20.05
N HIS A 229 -10.96 -2.03 20.87
CA HIS A 229 -12.08 -2.03 21.81
C HIS A 229 -13.40 -2.37 21.10
N ALA A 230 -14.37 -2.96 21.80
CA ALA A 230 -15.63 -3.41 21.20
C ALA A 230 -16.42 -2.29 20.49
N GLN A 231 -16.32 -1.07 21.03
CA GLN A 231 -16.91 0.16 20.46
C GLN A 231 -15.86 1.03 19.72
N GLY A 232 -14.65 0.52 19.51
CA GLY A 232 -13.57 1.24 18.87
C GLY A 232 -13.77 1.40 17.36
N VAL A 233 -12.97 2.28 16.77
CA VAL A 233 -12.99 2.60 15.34
C VAL A 233 -11.65 2.22 14.69
N LEU A 234 -11.72 1.52 13.57
CA LEU A 234 -10.58 1.15 12.74
C LEU A 234 -10.51 2.06 11.50
N PHE A 235 -9.37 2.72 11.32
CA PHE A 235 -9.05 3.51 10.13
C PHE A 235 -8.13 2.71 9.21
N ILE A 236 -8.46 2.65 7.93
CA ILE A 236 -7.69 1.90 6.92
C ILE A 236 -7.40 2.74 5.68
N GLY A 237 -6.52 2.25 4.81
CA GLY A 237 -6.22 2.87 3.54
C GLY A 237 -7.35 2.68 2.51
N PRO A 238 -7.45 3.56 1.50
CA PRO A 238 -8.50 3.49 0.48
C PRO A 238 -8.58 2.17 -0.28
N ALA A 239 -7.43 1.52 -0.50
CA ALA A 239 -7.33 0.25 -1.24
C ALA A 239 -7.81 -0.96 -0.41
N GLU A 240 -8.01 -0.80 0.89
CA GLU A 240 -8.27 -1.89 1.84
C GLU A 240 -9.77 -1.99 2.22
N GLY A 241 -10.58 -1.00 1.80
CA GLY A 241 -11.99 -0.87 2.18
C GLY A 241 -12.88 -2.05 1.83
N SER A 242 -12.72 -2.59 0.62
CA SER A 242 -13.51 -3.73 0.14
C SER A 242 -13.22 -5.02 0.91
N LEU A 243 -11.99 -5.17 1.43
CA LEU A 243 -11.59 -6.32 2.24
C LEU A 243 -12.32 -6.30 3.59
N LEU A 244 -12.32 -5.14 4.27
CA LEU A 244 -12.94 -4.98 5.58
C LEU A 244 -14.46 -5.22 5.57
N ALA A 245 -15.14 -4.74 4.52
CA ALA A 245 -16.57 -4.98 4.36
C ALA A 245 -16.91 -6.48 4.32
N ARG A 246 -16.06 -7.29 3.68
CA ARG A 246 -16.22 -8.76 3.61
C ARG A 246 -15.88 -9.46 4.93
N LEU A 247 -15.10 -8.82 5.80
CA LEU A 247 -14.65 -9.37 7.08
C LEU A 247 -15.47 -8.87 8.29
N GLY A 248 -16.69 -8.39 8.05
CA GLY A 248 -17.63 -8.04 9.12
C GLY A 248 -17.40 -6.67 9.75
N MET A 249 -16.82 -5.72 9.00
CA MET A 249 -16.78 -4.31 9.38
C MET A 249 -17.81 -3.51 8.60
N ARG A 250 -18.33 -2.47 9.24
CA ARG A 250 -19.26 -1.50 8.67
C ARG A 250 -18.56 -0.14 8.56
N PRO A 251 -18.59 0.53 7.40
CA PRO A 251 -18.12 1.91 7.31
C PRO A 251 -19.03 2.82 8.16
N LEU A 252 -18.44 3.83 8.81
CA LEU A 252 -19.19 4.81 9.60
C LEU A 252 -19.95 5.84 8.75
N GLY A 253 -19.72 5.87 7.44
CA GLY A 253 -20.40 6.80 6.52
C GLY A 253 -19.84 8.23 6.55
N ILE A 254 -18.75 8.48 7.27
CA ILE A 254 -18.05 9.77 7.23
C ILE A 254 -17.25 9.83 5.91
N PRO A 255 -17.55 10.78 5.00
CA PRO A 255 -16.91 10.84 3.69
C PRO A 255 -15.38 10.86 3.79
N GLN A 256 -14.72 10.04 2.97
CA GLN A 256 -13.25 9.99 2.81
C GLN A 256 -12.44 9.69 4.09
N SER A 257 -13.09 9.43 5.22
CA SER A 257 -12.41 9.10 6.48
C SER A 257 -11.83 7.68 6.51
N PHE A 258 -12.41 6.77 5.72
CA PHE A 258 -12.13 5.34 5.76
C PHE A 258 -12.21 4.74 7.18
N ALA A 259 -13.16 5.25 7.97
CA ALA A 259 -13.41 4.82 9.34
C ALA A 259 -14.47 3.70 9.39
N TYR A 260 -14.16 2.62 10.12
CA TYR A 260 -14.96 1.41 10.20
C TYR A 260 -15.19 0.99 11.66
N VAL A 261 -16.35 0.40 11.92
CA VAL A 261 -16.70 -0.21 13.20
C VAL A 261 -17.06 -1.67 13.02
N ARG A 262 -16.94 -2.45 14.09
CA ARG A 262 -17.39 -3.84 14.10
C ARG A 262 -18.89 -3.88 13.78
N GLN A 263 -19.30 -4.76 12.87
CA GLN A 263 -20.71 -5.10 12.78
C GLN A 263 -21.10 -5.82 14.08
N PRO A 264 -22.21 -5.43 14.73
CA PRO A 264 -22.79 -6.27 15.77
C PRO A 264 -23.12 -7.62 15.12
N GLU A 265 -22.76 -8.73 15.78
CA GLU A 265 -23.19 -10.06 15.38
C GLU A 265 -24.72 -10.05 15.34
N GLN A 266 -25.30 -9.92 14.14
CA GLN A 266 -26.70 -10.20 13.94
C GLN A 266 -26.84 -11.72 14.07
N ALA A 267 -27.57 -12.17 15.09
CA ALA A 267 -28.04 -13.55 15.15
C ALA A 267 -28.69 -13.88 13.80
N VAL A 268 -28.11 -14.85 13.10
CA VAL A 268 -28.54 -15.21 11.74
C VAL A 268 -30.02 -15.58 11.81
N PRO A 269 -30.93 -14.87 11.12
CA PRO A 269 -32.28 -15.39 10.94
C PRO A 269 -32.13 -16.67 10.14
N VAL A 270 -32.68 -17.77 10.65
CA VAL A 270 -32.79 -19.03 9.89
C VAL A 270 -33.65 -18.73 8.67
N VAL A 271 -33.00 -18.50 7.52
CA VAL A 271 -33.71 -18.36 6.24
C VAL A 271 -34.15 -19.76 5.85
N THR A 272 -35.44 -20.05 6.01
CA THR A 272 -36.08 -21.21 5.40
C THR A 272 -35.99 -21.08 3.87
N PRO A 273 -35.48 -22.09 3.14
CA PRO A 273 -35.31 -21.99 1.71
C PRO A 273 -36.68 -21.89 1.02
N THR A 274 -36.88 -20.80 0.27
CA THR A 274 -38.02 -20.63 -0.63
C THR A 274 -37.75 -21.39 -1.93
N PRO A 275 -38.72 -22.14 -2.50
CA PRO A 275 -38.46 -22.97 -3.68
C PRO A 275 -38.15 -22.13 -4.93
N ALA A 276 -37.15 -22.59 -5.69
CA ALA A 276 -36.65 -21.94 -6.89
C ALA A 276 -37.68 -21.95 -8.04
N ARG A 277 -37.74 -20.84 -8.78
CA ARG A 277 -38.52 -20.70 -10.02
C ARG A 277 -37.71 -21.25 -11.21
N PRO A 278 -38.33 -21.87 -12.23
CA PRO A 278 -37.59 -22.53 -13.31
C PRO A 278 -36.94 -21.51 -14.26
N ALA A 279 -35.72 -21.81 -14.70
CA ALA A 279 -34.98 -21.04 -15.68
C ALA A 279 -35.55 -21.21 -17.10
N LEU A 280 -35.68 -20.10 -17.83
CA LEU A 280 -36.01 -20.09 -19.26
C LEU A 280 -34.77 -20.47 -20.09
N VAL A 281 -34.94 -21.45 -20.96
CA VAL A 281 -33.92 -21.97 -21.89
C VAL A 281 -33.75 -20.98 -23.05
N SER A 282 -32.53 -20.53 -23.30
CA SER A 282 -32.18 -19.76 -24.50
C SER A 282 -31.59 -20.67 -25.60
N ALA A 283 -31.91 -20.35 -26.85
CA ALA A 283 -31.63 -21.13 -28.06
C ALA A 283 -30.15 -21.04 -28.52
N PRO A 284 -29.65 -22.04 -29.27
CA PRO A 284 -28.23 -22.19 -29.59
C PRO A 284 -27.77 -21.23 -30.71
N TRP A 285 -26.57 -20.66 -30.52
CA TRP A 285 -25.90 -19.80 -31.49
C TRP A 285 -25.14 -20.66 -32.52
N SER A 286 -25.21 -20.28 -33.79
CA SER A 286 -24.51 -20.91 -34.92
C SER A 286 -23.08 -20.39 -35.07
N GLN A 287 -22.13 -21.27 -35.42
CA GLN A 287 -20.70 -20.95 -35.59
C GLN A 287 -20.36 -20.42 -37.01
N PRO A 288 -19.39 -19.49 -37.15
CA PRO A 288 -18.71 -19.20 -38.41
C PRO A 288 -17.35 -19.95 -38.54
N PRO A 289 -16.78 -20.04 -39.76
CA PRO A 289 -15.81 -21.08 -40.13
C PRO A 289 -14.32 -20.73 -39.90
N VAL A 290 -13.49 -21.78 -39.93
CA VAL A 290 -12.04 -21.81 -39.70
C VAL A 290 -11.23 -21.34 -40.92
N PRO A 291 -10.13 -20.57 -40.75
CA PRO A 291 -9.07 -20.47 -41.75
C PRO A 291 -7.83 -21.32 -41.41
N ARG A 292 -7.25 -21.90 -42.47
CA ARG A 292 -6.08 -22.80 -42.52
C ARG A 292 -4.74 -22.12 -42.19
N SER A 293 -3.80 -22.95 -41.76
CA SER A 293 -2.40 -22.68 -41.41
C SER A 293 -1.46 -22.51 -42.62
N LEU A 294 -0.36 -21.76 -42.42
CA LEU A 294 0.84 -21.73 -43.27
C LEU A 294 2.14 -21.70 -42.42
N PRO A 295 3.30 -22.11 -42.98
CA PRO A 295 4.42 -22.76 -42.26
C PRO A 295 5.56 -21.82 -41.82
N PRO A 296 6.58 -22.31 -41.08
CA PRO A 296 7.62 -21.48 -40.44
C PRO A 296 9.00 -21.51 -41.14
N ALA A 297 9.86 -20.50 -40.86
CA ALA A 297 11.34 -20.55 -40.68
C ALA A 297 12.01 -19.16 -40.94
N PRO A 298 13.30 -18.89 -40.57
CA PRO A 298 14.21 -19.56 -39.63
C PRO A 298 14.90 -18.61 -38.60
N ARG A 299 15.65 -19.20 -37.66
CA ARG A 299 16.57 -18.55 -36.69
C ARG A 299 17.99 -18.44 -37.27
N HIS A 300 18.74 -17.37 -36.94
CA HIS A 300 20.21 -17.41 -36.70
C HIS A 300 20.63 -16.22 -35.80
N VAL A 301 21.15 -16.44 -34.58
CA VAL A 301 22.53 -16.66 -34.08
C VAL A 301 23.25 -15.36 -33.61
N ARG A 302 23.65 -15.38 -32.33
CA ARG A 302 24.38 -14.37 -31.55
C ARG A 302 25.90 -14.43 -31.77
N SER A 303 26.61 -13.32 -31.51
CA SER A 303 27.79 -13.18 -30.60
C SER A 303 28.38 -11.75 -30.73
N ALA A 304 28.45 -10.91 -29.68
CA ALA A 304 29.46 -10.73 -28.59
C ALA A 304 30.68 -9.83 -28.99
N PRO A 305 31.45 -9.18 -28.07
CA PRO A 305 31.12 -8.41 -26.85
C PRO A 305 31.95 -7.08 -26.60
N ALA A 306 31.53 -6.30 -25.58
CA ALA A 306 32.28 -5.42 -24.61
C ALA A 306 33.03 -4.12 -25.04
N PRO A 307 33.38 -3.14 -24.13
CA PRO A 307 32.84 -2.75 -22.81
C PRO A 307 32.63 -1.21 -22.56
N SER A 308 31.87 -0.90 -21.48
CA SER A 308 31.82 0.25 -20.54
C SER A 308 32.06 1.73 -20.92
N MET A 309 31.03 2.57 -20.71
CA MET A 309 31.11 3.94 -20.15
C MET A 309 29.82 4.26 -19.36
N VAL A 310 29.89 4.13 -18.03
CA VAL A 310 28.78 4.22 -17.07
C VAL A 310 28.85 5.57 -16.35
N ALA A 311 27.84 6.43 -16.52
CA ALA A 311 27.34 7.40 -15.51
C ALA A 311 26.48 8.51 -16.14
N ILE A 312 26.78 8.97 -17.36
CA ILE A 312 25.97 10.00 -18.06
C ILE A 312 24.88 9.35 -18.93
N ALA A 313 25.10 8.10 -19.35
CA ALA A 313 24.16 7.33 -20.19
C ALA A 313 22.87 6.88 -19.46
N GLY A 314 22.84 6.88 -18.12
CA GLY A 314 21.72 6.34 -17.35
C GLY A 314 20.42 7.13 -17.51
N GLN A 315 20.49 8.47 -17.46
CA GLN A 315 19.31 9.34 -17.63
C GLN A 315 18.84 9.42 -19.09
N ALA A 316 19.78 9.38 -20.04
CA ALA A 316 19.47 9.31 -21.47
C ALA A 316 18.77 7.97 -21.82
N GLY A 317 19.26 6.86 -21.27
CA GLY A 317 18.69 5.53 -21.47
C GLY A 317 17.31 5.35 -20.82
N GLU A 318 17.08 5.96 -19.66
CA GLU A 318 15.76 5.95 -19.01
C GLU A 318 14.71 6.69 -19.86
N SER A 319 15.04 7.90 -20.32
CA SER A 319 14.16 8.72 -21.16
C SER A 319 13.88 8.03 -22.51
N GLU A 320 14.90 7.43 -23.12
CA GLU A 320 14.76 6.70 -24.38
C GLU A 320 13.88 5.45 -24.22
N LEU A 321 14.01 4.73 -23.09
CA LEU A 321 13.20 3.56 -22.80
C LEU A 321 11.72 3.92 -22.55
N LEU A 322 11.45 5.02 -21.84
CA LEU A 322 10.08 5.54 -21.67
C LEU A 322 9.47 5.95 -23.02
N ALA A 323 10.24 6.63 -23.88
CA ALA A 323 9.80 7.00 -25.22
C ALA A 323 9.56 5.76 -26.10
N GLN A 324 10.36 4.70 -25.93
CA GLN A 324 10.16 3.43 -26.62
C GLN A 324 8.86 2.74 -26.18
N ILE A 325 8.59 2.67 -24.87
CA ILE A 325 7.33 2.11 -24.32
C ILE A 325 6.13 2.85 -24.91
N ALA A 326 6.15 4.18 -24.90
CA ALA A 326 5.06 4.99 -25.45
C ALA A 326 4.85 4.74 -26.95
N ARG A 327 5.92 4.65 -27.76
CA ARG A 327 5.81 4.32 -29.19
C ARG A 327 5.21 2.94 -29.43
N GLN A 328 5.63 1.93 -28.66
CA GLN A 328 5.15 0.56 -28.80
C GLN A 328 3.68 0.42 -28.40
N ALA A 329 3.30 1.06 -27.28
CA ALA A 329 1.92 1.07 -26.82
C ALA A 329 0.98 1.80 -27.80
N ASN A 330 1.41 2.96 -28.33
CA ASN A 330 0.63 3.71 -29.34
C ASN A 330 0.54 2.99 -30.70
N ALA A 331 1.53 2.16 -31.03
CA ALA A 331 1.52 1.35 -32.26
C ALA A 331 0.68 0.06 -32.14
N GLY A 332 0.13 -0.23 -30.95
CA GLY A 332 -0.63 -1.45 -30.69
C GLY A 332 0.22 -2.72 -30.56
N ASP A 333 1.55 -2.58 -30.44
CA ASP A 333 2.46 -3.71 -30.20
C ASP A 333 2.50 -4.04 -28.71
N SER A 334 1.42 -4.67 -28.23
CA SER A 334 1.22 -4.92 -26.80
C SER A 334 2.28 -5.83 -26.18
N GLN A 335 2.82 -6.80 -26.94
CA GLN A 335 3.86 -7.70 -26.44
C GLN A 335 5.19 -6.97 -26.27
N ALA A 336 5.61 -6.16 -27.25
CA ALA A 336 6.85 -5.41 -27.13
C ALA A 336 6.75 -4.31 -26.06
N ALA A 337 5.59 -3.68 -25.91
CA ALA A 337 5.33 -2.68 -24.87
C ALA A 337 5.43 -3.28 -23.46
N LEU A 338 4.81 -4.45 -23.21
CA LEU A 338 4.91 -5.18 -21.94
C LEU A 338 6.37 -5.51 -21.60
N ALA A 339 7.11 -6.09 -22.54
CA ALA A 339 8.52 -6.44 -22.34
C ALA A 339 9.38 -5.21 -22.03
N SER A 340 9.10 -4.07 -22.68
CA SER A 340 9.80 -2.81 -22.40
C SER A 340 9.44 -2.23 -21.03
N CYS A 341 8.18 -2.32 -20.60
CA CYS A 341 7.77 -1.94 -19.24
C CYS A 341 8.47 -2.79 -18.18
N GLU A 342 8.52 -4.11 -18.35
CA GLU A 342 9.23 -5.02 -17.44
C GLU A 342 10.74 -4.77 -17.44
N ARG A 343 11.32 -4.43 -18.60
CA ARG A 343 12.73 -4.04 -18.68
C ARG A 343 12.99 -2.75 -17.93
N TYR A 344 12.09 -1.77 -18.03
CA TYR A 344 12.18 -0.51 -17.30
C TYR A 344 12.17 -0.75 -15.79
N LEU A 345 11.19 -1.52 -15.28
CA LEU A 345 11.06 -1.82 -13.85
C LEU A 345 12.23 -2.64 -13.28
N ARG A 346 13.00 -3.31 -14.14
CA ARG A 346 14.25 -4.01 -13.75
C ARG A 346 15.48 -3.10 -13.68
N GLN A 347 15.47 -1.97 -14.38
CA GLN A 347 16.64 -1.11 -14.58
C GLN A 347 16.54 0.23 -13.86
N PHE A 348 15.32 0.76 -13.67
CA PHE A 348 15.07 2.12 -13.19
C PHE A 348 14.06 2.14 -12.05
N GLU A 349 13.97 3.29 -11.39
CA GLU A 349 12.99 3.52 -10.33
C GLU A 349 11.55 3.43 -10.89
N PRO A 350 10.63 2.73 -10.21
CA PRO A 350 9.27 2.57 -10.70
C PRO A 350 8.55 3.92 -10.82
N LYS A 351 8.01 4.22 -12.02
CA LYS A 351 7.25 5.45 -12.29
C LYS A 351 5.77 5.14 -12.51
N ALA A 352 4.92 6.06 -12.06
CA ALA A 352 3.47 5.96 -12.23
C ALA A 352 3.07 5.72 -13.70
N GLN A 353 3.71 6.45 -14.63
CA GLN A 353 3.52 6.31 -16.07
C GLN A 353 3.71 4.88 -16.58
N VAL A 354 4.68 4.12 -16.04
CA VAL A 354 4.96 2.74 -16.50
C VAL A 354 3.88 1.78 -16.01
N TYR A 355 3.40 1.96 -14.78
CA TYR A 355 2.26 1.20 -14.29
C TYR A 355 0.95 1.58 -14.97
N TYR A 356 0.78 2.84 -15.41
CA TYR A 356 -0.34 3.22 -16.25
C TYR A 356 -0.32 2.44 -17.58
N TRP A 357 0.83 2.35 -18.25
CA TRP A 357 0.97 1.56 -19.48
C TRP A 357 0.70 0.07 -19.25
N LEU A 358 1.21 -0.51 -18.16
CA LEU A 358 0.89 -1.90 -17.79
C LEU A 358 -0.60 -2.10 -17.54
N GLY A 359 -1.28 -1.13 -16.91
CA GLY A 359 -2.72 -1.17 -16.72
C GLY A 359 -3.50 -1.16 -18.02
N LEU A 360 -3.12 -0.28 -18.94
CA LEU A 360 -3.72 -0.19 -20.28
C LEU A 360 -3.52 -1.47 -21.09
N LEU A 361 -2.32 -2.04 -21.05
CA LEU A 361 -1.99 -3.28 -21.75
C LEU A 361 -2.77 -4.48 -21.18
N SER A 362 -2.89 -4.58 -19.85
CA SER A 362 -3.73 -5.60 -19.21
C SER A 362 -5.22 -5.45 -19.57
N ASP A 363 -5.72 -4.21 -19.61
CA ASP A 363 -7.13 -3.93 -19.94
C ASP A 363 -7.45 -4.28 -21.40
N THR A 364 -6.59 -3.89 -22.34
CA THR A 364 -6.73 -4.26 -23.76
C THR A 364 -6.63 -5.77 -23.99
N ALA A 365 -5.93 -6.50 -23.12
CA ALA A 365 -5.86 -7.96 -23.13
C ALA A 365 -7.09 -8.65 -22.49
N GLY A 366 -8.04 -7.87 -21.96
CA GLY A 366 -9.23 -8.38 -21.27
C GLY A 366 -8.99 -8.80 -19.82
N ASP A 367 -7.81 -8.54 -19.27
CA ASP A 367 -7.46 -8.84 -17.88
C ASP A 367 -7.73 -7.64 -16.98
N SER A 368 -9.02 -7.40 -16.73
CA SER A 368 -9.48 -6.28 -15.91
C SER A 368 -8.98 -6.36 -14.46
N HIS A 369 -8.61 -7.55 -13.96
CA HIS A 369 -8.09 -7.70 -12.62
C HIS A 369 -6.68 -7.11 -12.50
N ASN A 370 -5.77 -7.52 -13.39
CA ASN A 370 -4.42 -6.97 -13.43
C ASN A 370 -4.40 -5.50 -13.84
N ALA A 371 -5.32 -5.07 -14.72
CA ALA A 371 -5.48 -3.66 -15.08
C ALA A 371 -5.74 -2.79 -13.84
N ILE A 372 -6.69 -3.20 -12.98
CA ILE A 372 -6.99 -2.49 -11.72
C ILE A 372 -5.77 -2.44 -10.80
N ILE A 373 -5.02 -3.53 -10.67
CA ILE A 373 -3.80 -3.57 -9.84
C ILE A 373 -2.78 -2.56 -10.35
N HIS A 374 -2.51 -2.54 -11.65
CA HIS A 374 -1.56 -1.63 -12.26
C HIS A 374 -2.00 -0.16 -12.17
N TYR A 375 -3.27 0.16 -12.44
CA TYR A 375 -3.78 1.52 -12.27
C TYR A 375 -3.73 1.98 -10.82
N ARG A 376 -3.99 1.09 -9.85
CA ARG A 376 -3.82 1.41 -8.43
C ARG A 376 -2.36 1.70 -8.08
N LYS A 377 -1.41 0.94 -8.64
CA LYS A 377 0.03 1.21 -8.49
C LYS A 377 0.44 2.56 -9.11
N ALA A 378 -0.12 2.91 -10.27
CA ALA A 378 0.08 4.22 -10.89
C ALA A 378 -0.45 5.36 -10.00
N VAL A 379 -1.70 5.25 -9.53
CA VAL A 379 -2.31 6.23 -8.62
C VAL A 379 -1.63 6.27 -7.25
N TYR A 380 -0.99 5.18 -6.82
CA TYR A 380 -0.21 5.16 -5.59
C TYR A 380 1.04 6.04 -5.72
N LEU A 381 1.80 5.86 -6.81
CA LEU A 381 3.02 6.62 -7.09
C LEU A 381 2.73 8.07 -7.45
N GLU A 382 1.64 8.33 -8.17
CA GLU A 382 1.20 9.66 -8.55
C GLU A 382 -0.31 9.80 -8.28
N PRO A 383 -0.69 10.29 -7.07
CA PRO A 383 -2.09 10.39 -6.64
C PRO A 383 -3.01 11.25 -7.50
N GLN A 384 -2.42 12.10 -8.35
CA GLN A 384 -3.09 12.98 -9.28
C GLN A 384 -3.01 12.51 -10.74
N HIS A 385 -2.46 11.32 -11.04
CA HIS A 385 -2.33 10.83 -12.42
C HIS A 385 -3.71 10.72 -13.08
N PRO A 386 -4.07 11.63 -14.01
CA PRO A 386 -5.46 11.80 -14.42
C PRO A 386 -5.96 10.61 -15.23
N GLU A 387 -5.11 10.06 -16.10
CA GLU A 387 -5.44 8.92 -16.96
C GLU A 387 -5.64 7.63 -16.16
N ALA A 388 -4.78 7.35 -15.18
CA ALA A 388 -4.93 6.17 -14.33
C ALA A 388 -6.19 6.25 -13.45
N LEU A 389 -6.53 7.44 -12.94
CA LEU A 389 -7.77 7.68 -12.19
C LEU A 389 -9.01 7.44 -13.06
N LEU A 390 -9.03 7.94 -14.30
CA LEU A 390 -10.14 7.75 -15.23
C LEU A 390 -10.33 6.27 -15.61
N GLN A 391 -9.24 5.57 -15.97
CA GLN A 391 -9.35 4.16 -16.36
C GLN A 391 -9.76 3.27 -15.19
N LEU A 392 -9.24 3.55 -13.99
CA LEU A 392 -9.68 2.85 -12.78
C LEU A 392 -11.16 3.13 -12.48
N ALA A 393 -11.64 4.35 -12.71
CA ALA A 393 -13.06 4.67 -12.54
C ALA A 393 -13.97 3.86 -13.48
N THR A 394 -13.59 3.77 -14.76
CA THR A 394 -14.32 2.99 -15.76
C THR A 394 -14.40 1.52 -15.37
N LEU A 395 -13.30 0.93 -14.92
CA LEU A 395 -13.27 -0.47 -14.50
C LEU A 395 -14.06 -0.73 -13.21
N LEU A 396 -14.08 0.22 -12.28
CA LEU A 396 -14.91 0.11 -11.08
C LEU A 396 -16.41 0.25 -11.39
N ALA A 397 -16.79 1.14 -12.31
CA ALA A 397 -18.18 1.25 -12.78
C ALA A 397 -18.64 -0.05 -13.45
N ALA A 398 -17.80 -0.64 -14.31
CA ALA A 398 -18.07 -1.93 -14.95
C ALA A 398 -18.24 -3.08 -13.95
N GLN A 399 -17.63 -2.99 -12.75
CA GLN A 399 -17.80 -3.94 -11.66
C GLN A 399 -18.99 -3.60 -10.73
N GLY A 400 -19.76 -2.55 -11.03
CA GLY A 400 -20.91 -2.09 -10.25
C GLY A 400 -20.59 -1.13 -9.11
N ASP A 401 -19.33 -0.71 -8.93
CA ASP A 401 -18.95 0.32 -7.95
C ASP A 401 -19.07 1.74 -8.55
N GLU A 402 -20.31 2.13 -8.86
CA GLU A 402 -20.69 3.44 -9.38
C GLU A 402 -20.30 4.60 -8.45
N ALA A 403 -20.20 4.33 -7.15
CA ALA A 403 -19.81 5.33 -6.16
C ALA A 403 -18.29 5.54 -6.16
N GLY A 404 -17.50 4.46 -6.27
CA GLY A 404 -16.05 4.51 -6.43
C GLY A 404 -15.63 5.14 -7.74
N ALA A 405 -16.32 4.79 -8.82
CA ALA A 405 -16.10 5.39 -10.14
C ALA A 405 -16.28 6.91 -10.12
N ARG A 406 -17.40 7.40 -9.59
CA ARG A 406 -17.66 8.85 -9.46
C ARG A 406 -16.60 9.58 -8.66
N ARG A 407 -16.15 9.02 -7.53
CA ARG A 407 -15.08 9.62 -6.71
C ARG A 407 -13.76 9.73 -7.47
N LEU A 408 -13.41 8.73 -8.26
CA LEU A 408 -12.19 8.76 -9.07
C LEU A 408 -12.29 9.73 -10.24
N GLN A 409 -13.46 9.83 -10.88
CA GLN A 409 -13.75 10.82 -11.92
C GLN A 409 -13.65 12.26 -11.39
N GLU A 410 -14.21 12.53 -10.22
CA GLU A 410 -14.11 13.84 -9.56
C GLU A 410 -12.65 14.20 -9.23
N ARG A 411 -11.84 13.21 -8.82
CA ARG A 411 -10.41 13.40 -8.58
C ARG A 411 -9.65 13.69 -9.87
N ALA A 412 -9.90 12.93 -10.93
CA ALA A 412 -9.28 13.17 -12.24
C ALA A 412 -9.64 14.57 -12.80
N ALA A 413 -10.89 15.00 -12.62
CA ALA A 413 -11.35 16.31 -13.05
C ALA A 413 -10.70 17.48 -12.28
N ARG A 414 -10.24 17.25 -11.05
CA ARG A 414 -9.47 18.23 -10.26
C ARG A 414 -8.01 18.28 -10.69
N ALA A 415 -7.40 17.10 -10.91
CA ALA A 415 -6.02 16.99 -11.38
C ALA A 415 -5.82 17.63 -12.77
N GLY A 416 -6.78 17.49 -13.69
CA GLY A 416 -6.72 18.11 -15.02
C GLY A 416 -6.88 19.65 -15.05
N ARG A 417 -7.13 20.29 -13.90
CA ARG A 417 -7.29 21.75 -13.77
C ARG A 417 -6.06 22.46 -13.19
N GLU A 418 -5.03 21.73 -12.75
CA GLU A 418 -3.76 22.31 -12.34
C GLU A 418 -2.87 22.52 -13.59
N PRO A 419 -2.53 23.76 -13.99
CA PRO A 419 -1.52 23.96 -15.02
C PRO A 419 -0.15 23.59 -14.43
N GLN A 420 0.59 22.71 -15.12
CA GLN A 420 1.97 22.33 -14.80
C GLN A 420 2.79 23.61 -14.51
N ARG A 421 3.22 23.78 -13.26
CA ARG A 421 4.09 24.86 -12.81
C ARG A 421 5.40 24.32 -12.28
#